data_AF-A0A919IYD3-F1
#
_entry.id   AF-A0A919IYD3-F1
#
_cell.length_a   1.000
_cell.length_b   1.000
_cell.length_c   1.000
_cell.angle_alpha   90.00
_cell.angle_beta   90.00
_cell.angle_gamma   90.00
#
_symmetry.space_group_name_H-M   'P 1'
#
loop_
_entity.id
_entity.type
_entity.pdbx_description
1 polymer ?
#
loop_
_entity_poly.entity_id
_entity_poly.type
_entity_poly.pdbx_seq_one_letter_code
_entity_poly.pdbx_strand_id
1 'polypeptide(L)'
;MTAVQFIVNEVFDIPTRGGLIAVGSTRNGDFIGIPRLRDDTSGQPIHVLGVDHPTPRTRRTGETILVVDRADAEHVLVGRLWTAETP
;
A
#
# COMPACT_ATOMS: atom_id res chain seq x y z
N MET A 1 -12.23 16.74 0.95
CA MET A 1 -12.06 15.30 1.19
C MET A 1 -10.60 15.07 1.54
N THR A 2 -10.30 14.34 2.61
CA THR A 2 -8.92 14.01 3.00
C THR A 2 -8.47 12.80 2.19
N ALA A 3 -7.26 12.83 1.63
CA ALA A 3 -6.73 11.70 0.88
C ALA A 3 -6.55 10.46 1.77
N VAL A 4 -6.81 9.28 1.21
CA VAL A 4 -6.55 8.00 1.88
C VAL A 4 -5.05 7.85 2.04
N GLN A 5 -4.62 7.43 3.22
CA GLN A 5 -3.21 7.23 3.55
C GLN A 5 -2.97 5.77 3.92
N PHE A 6 -1.77 5.27 3.63
CA PHE A 6 -1.33 3.93 3.97
C PHE A 6 0.04 3.99 4.63
N ILE A 7 0.14 3.40 5.82
CA ILE A 7 1.42 3.26 6.53
C ILE A 7 1.90 1.84 6.36
N VAL A 8 3.10 1.68 5.81
CA VAL A 8 3.74 0.38 5.65
C VAL A 8 4.18 -0.14 7.02
N ASN A 9 3.61 -1.26 7.47
CA ASN A 9 3.96 -1.91 8.73
C ASN A 9 4.94 -3.06 8.51
N GLU A 10 4.76 -3.83 7.45
CA GLU A 10 5.62 -4.97 7.10
C GLU A 10 5.81 -5.07 5.58
N VAL A 11 6.95 -5.61 5.16
CA VAL A 11 7.27 -5.85 3.75
C VAL A 11 7.79 -7.26 3.57
N PHE A 12 7.25 -7.98 2.59
CA PHE A 12 7.72 -9.31 2.21
C PHE A 12 8.06 -9.31 0.72
N ASP A 13 9.32 -9.61 0.40
CA ASP A 13 9.73 -9.92 -0.97
C ASP A 13 9.75 -11.44 -1.15
N ILE A 14 8.79 -11.94 -1.94
CA ILE A 14 8.67 -13.36 -2.28
C ILE A 14 9.11 -13.50 -3.74
N PRO A 15 10.29 -14.10 -4.03
CA PRO A 15 10.88 -14.08 -5.37
C PRO A 15 9.96 -14.64 -6.46
N THR A 16 9.16 -15.65 -6.14
CA THR A 16 8.22 -16.31 -7.06
C THR A 16 6.92 -15.56 -7.28
N ARG A 17 6.67 -14.46 -6.54
CA ARG A 17 5.50 -13.60 -6.71
C ARG A 17 5.83 -12.47 -7.69
N GLY A 18 4.83 -12.02 -8.45
CA GLY A 18 4.97 -10.94 -9.44
C GLY A 18 5.20 -9.53 -8.85
N GLY A 19 5.19 -9.37 -7.52
CA GLY A 19 5.40 -8.10 -6.85
C GLY A 19 5.72 -8.28 -5.36
N LEU A 20 6.11 -7.19 -4.69
CA LEU A 20 6.35 -7.15 -3.25
C LEU A 20 5.03 -7.07 -2.49
N ILE A 21 5.01 -7.61 -1.29
CA ILE A 21 3.88 -7.51 -0.37
C ILE A 21 4.17 -6.39 0.61
N ALA A 22 3.32 -5.37 0.65
CA ALA A 22 3.32 -4.38 1.71
C ALA A 22 2.06 -4.58 2.57
N VAL A 23 2.25 -4.92 3.84
CA VAL A 23 1.16 -4.97 4.82
C VAL A 23 1.17 -3.66 5.59
N GLY A 24 0.01 -3.06 5.76
CA GLY A 24 -0.06 -1.75 6.39
C GLY A 24 -1.43 -1.38 6.89
N SER A 25 -1.52 -0.17 7.42
CA SER A 25 -2.76 0.37 7.96
C SER A 25 -3.26 1.53 7.12
N THR A 26 -4.54 1.49 6.72
CA THR A 26 -5.21 2.60 6.05
C THR A 26 -5.69 3.64 7.04
N ARG A 27 -5.61 4.91 6.66
CA ARG A 27 -6.21 6.05 7.37
C ARG A 27 -7.03 6.87 6.40
N ASN A 28 -8.04 7.56 6.94
CA ASN A 28 -8.93 8.46 6.20
C ASN A 28 -9.79 7.76 5.14
N GLY A 29 -10.00 6.44 5.26
CA GLY A 29 -10.85 5.65 4.37
C GLY A 29 -10.21 4.34 3.94
N ASP A 30 -10.83 3.70 2.95
CA ASP A 30 -10.37 2.47 2.32
C ASP A 30 -10.09 2.71 0.83
N PHE A 31 -9.25 1.88 0.24
CA PHE A 31 -9.02 1.89 -1.21
C PHE A 31 -10.19 1.26 -1.96
N ILE A 32 -10.70 1.97 -2.96
CA ILE A 32 -11.68 1.45 -3.92
C ILE A 32 -10.92 1.09 -5.20
N GLY A 33 -10.74 -0.22 -5.45
CA GLY A 33 -9.95 -0.70 -6.59
C GLY A 33 -8.44 -0.61 -6.35
N ILE A 34 -7.67 -0.46 -7.44
CA ILE A 34 -6.21 -0.35 -7.40
C ILE A 34 -5.84 1.14 -7.32
N PRO A 35 -5.31 1.62 -6.18
CA PRO A 35 -4.99 3.04 -6.02
C PRO A 35 -3.67 3.41 -6.70
N ARG A 36 -3.54 4.69 -7.07
CA ARG A 36 -2.24 5.32 -7.33
C ARG A 36 -1.77 5.96 -6.04
N LEU A 37 -0.59 5.57 -5.58
CA LEU A 37 -0.01 6.05 -4.34
C LEU A 37 1.27 6.80 -4.61
N ARG A 38 1.61 7.74 -3.73
CA ARG A 38 2.91 8.42 -3.73
C ARG A 38 3.52 8.31 -2.34
N ASP A 39 4.81 8.02 -2.27
CA ASP A 39 5.54 8.04 -1.01
C ASP A 39 5.78 9.48 -0.56
N ASP A 40 5.26 9.85 0.62
CA ASP A 40 5.35 11.20 1.16
C ASP A 40 6.80 11.61 1.46
N THR A 41 7.70 10.64 1.70
CA THR A 41 9.09 10.93 2.03
C THR A 41 9.96 11.16 0.79
N SER A 42 9.83 10.32 -0.24
CA SER A 42 10.65 10.42 -1.46
C SER A 42 9.97 11.18 -2.61
N GLY A 43 8.65 11.35 -2.55
CA GLY A 43 7.84 11.89 -3.64
C GLY A 43 7.67 10.93 -4.82
N GLN A 44 8.22 9.71 -4.75
CA GLN A 44 8.14 8.73 -5.83
C GLN A 44 6.75 8.08 -5.90
N PRO A 45 6.26 7.79 -7.12
CA PRO A 45 5.04 7.00 -7.27
C PRO A 45 5.27 5.56 -6.78
N ILE A 46 4.20 4.97 -6.24
CA ILE A 46 4.15 3.57 -5.84
C ILE A 46 3.08 2.89 -6.69
N HIS A 47 3.52 1.95 -7.53
CA HIS A 47 2.69 1.22 -8.48
C HIS A 47 2.07 0.01 -7.80
N VAL A 48 0.81 0.13 -7.41
CA VAL A 48 0.04 -0.97 -6.83
C VAL A 48 -0.48 -1.86 -7.96
N LEU A 49 -0.22 -3.16 -7.87
CA LEU A 49 -0.71 -4.20 -8.79
C LEU A 49 -2.01 -4.85 -8.28
N GLY A 50 -2.26 -4.80 -6.98
CA GLY A 50 -3.46 -5.37 -6.38
C GLY A 50 -3.63 -4.98 -4.91
N VAL A 51 -4.87 -5.05 -4.45
CA VAL A 51 -5.25 -4.78 -3.06
C VAL A 51 -5.97 -6.02 -2.52
N ASP A 52 -5.54 -6.52 -1.37
CA ASP A 52 -6.15 -7.66 -0.70
C ASP A 52 -6.58 -7.30 0.73
N HIS A 53 -7.72 -7.86 1.13
CA HIS A 53 -8.31 -7.70 2.44
C HIS A 53 -8.63 -9.11 2.96
N PRO A 54 -7.67 -9.77 3.64
CA PRO A 54 -7.72 -11.21 3.86
C PRO A 54 -8.97 -11.69 4.61
N THR A 55 -9.60 -10.83 5.44
CA THR A 55 -10.90 -11.12 6.05
C THR A 55 -11.75 -9.85 6.23
N PRO A 56 -13.08 -9.95 6.40
CA PRO A 56 -13.90 -8.83 6.87
C PRO A 56 -13.40 -8.24 8.21
N ARG A 57 -12.71 -9.05 9.03
CA ARG A 57 -12.07 -8.62 10.27
C ARG A 57 -10.86 -7.72 10.02
N THR A 58 -10.04 -8.00 9.00
CA THR A 58 -8.85 -7.19 8.70
C THR A 58 -9.24 -5.81 8.14
N ARG A 59 -10.36 -5.73 7.40
CA ARG A 59 -10.99 -4.43 7.08
C ARG A 59 -11.36 -3.64 8.33
N ARG A 60 -11.94 -4.30 9.35
CA ARG A 60 -12.34 -3.64 10.62
C ARG A 60 -11.15 -3.11 11.42
N THR A 61 -9.99 -3.74 11.31
CA THR A 61 -8.75 -3.29 11.97
C THR A 61 -7.97 -2.27 11.14
N GLY A 62 -8.45 -1.95 9.93
CA GLY A 62 -7.75 -1.09 8.97
C GLY A 62 -6.50 -1.74 8.37
N GLU A 63 -6.34 -3.05 8.51
CA GLU A 63 -5.21 -3.77 7.94
C GLU A 63 -5.48 -4.10 6.46
N THR A 64 -4.59 -3.62 5.61
CA THR A 64 -4.67 -3.76 4.16
C THR A 64 -3.36 -4.34 3.64
N ILE A 65 -3.47 -5.24 2.67
CA ILE A 65 -2.33 -5.80 1.96
C ILE A 65 -2.31 -5.19 0.56
N LEU A 66 -1.18 -4.61 0.19
CA LEU A 66 -0.91 -4.13 -1.16
C LEU A 66 0.12 -5.03 -1.82
N VAL A 67 -0.13 -5.39 -3.08
CA VAL A 67 0.87 -5.98 -3.96
C VAL A 67 1.45 -4.83 -4.77
N VAL A 68 2.75 -4.58 -4.65
CA VAL A 68 3.45 -3.46 -5.29
C VAL A 68 4.38 -3.99 -6.37
N ASP A 69 4.53 -3.24 -7.46
CA ASP A 69 5.49 -3.57 -8.51
C ASP A 69 6.91 -3.67 -7.94
N ARG A 70 7.65 -4.68 -8.41
CA ARG A 70 9.03 -4.91 -7.97
C ARG A 70 9.99 -3.83 -8.46
N ALA A 71 9.64 -3.08 -9.50
CA ALA A 71 10.39 -1.90 -9.92
C ALA A 71 10.52 -0.85 -8.81
N ASP A 72 9.56 -0.78 -7.87
CA ASP A 72 9.52 0.22 -6.80
C ASP A 72 10.15 -0.27 -5.48
N ALA A 73 10.82 -1.43 -5.48
CA ALA A 73 11.28 -2.11 -4.26
C ALA A 73 12.11 -1.20 -3.32
N GLU A 74 12.94 -0.31 -3.86
CA GLU A 74 13.77 0.61 -3.08
C GLU A 74 12.95 1.66 -2.29
N HIS A 75 11.68 1.86 -2.66
CA HIS A 75 10.76 2.81 -2.03
C HIS A 75 9.75 2.12 -1.11
N VAL A 76 9.72 0.78 -1.09
CA VAL A 76 8.82 -0.03 -0.26
C VAL A 76 9.50 -0.44 1.04
N LEU A 77 9.44 0.45 2.03
CA LEU A 77 10.10 0.28 3.33
C LEU A 77 9.10 0.43 4.47
N VAL A 78 9.30 -0.37 5.54
CA VAL A 78 8.55 -0.25 6.78
C VAL A 78 8.65 1.17 7.34
N GLY A 79 7.51 1.71 7.78
CA GLY A 79 7.37 3.06 8.32
C GLY A 79 7.11 4.14 7.28
N ARG A 80 7.16 3.83 5.97
CA ARG A 80 6.81 4.80 4.92
C ARG A 80 5.31 5.11 4.96
N LEU A 81 5.00 6.38 4.71
CA LEU A 81 3.65 6.89 4.57
C LEU A 81 3.38 7.14 3.10
N TRP A 82 2.35 6.52 2.57
CA TRP A 82 1.91 6.69 1.19
C TRP A 82 0.55 7.35 1.15
N THR A 83 0.42 8.35 0.28
CA THR A 83 -0.84 9.08 0.10
C THR A 83 -1.46 8.75 -1.25
N ALA A 84 -2.76 8.47 -1.26
CA ALA A 84 -3.52 8.26 -2.48
C ALA A 84 -3.64 9.57 -3.27
N GLU A 85 -3.31 9.49 -4.55
CA GLU A 85 -3.59 10.56 -5.48
C GLU A 85 -5.11 10.58 -5.75
N THR A 86 -5.74 11.73 -5.58
CA THR A 86 -7.13 11.92 -6.03
C THR A 86 -7.18 11.83 -7.57
N PRO A 87 -8.19 11.18 -8.15
CA PRO A 87 -8.39 11.16 -9.60
C PRO A 87 -8.52 12.56 -10.20
#